data_AF-A0A553G8F9-F1
#
_entry.id   AF-A0A553G8F9-F1
#
_cell.length_a   1.000
_cell.length_b   1.000
_cell.length_c   1.000
_cell.angle_alpha   90.00
_cell.angle_beta   90.00
_cell.angle_gamma   90.00
#
_symmetry.space_group_name_H-M   'P 1'
#
loop_
_entity.id
_entity.type
_entity.pdbx_description
1 polymer ?
#
loop_
_entity_poly.entity_id
_entity_poly.type
_entity_poly.pdbx_seq_one_letter_code
_entity_poly.pdbx_strand_id
1 'polypeptide(L)'
;MQIEEIKIFLDEKVKKYNQPAFIADDPISIPHLFSKKEDIEIAAFMVATIAWGRRDLILKSASNLMRILKHQPYDFLINADEHDWMELENFYYRTFSAVDGTYFLKALRRIYLEHGGLESLFMDGYQNGGLKYAISHFRDVFLSFDAPQRTHKHVANVKKGSSAKRINMFLRWMVRNDNKGVDFGLWKGISAADLLLPLDLHTGNVSRHLGILTRKQNDMKAVEEVMETLRIFDPLDPVKYDFALFSLGVNEQF
;
A
#
# COMPACT_ATOMS: atom_id res chain seq x y z
N MET A 1 12.21 13.35 24.07
CA MET A 1 12.74 14.33 23.09
C MET A 1 11.72 15.44 22.94
N GLN A 2 12.15 16.67 22.77
CA GLN A 2 11.24 17.75 22.40
C GLN A 2 10.73 17.55 20.97
N ILE A 3 9.56 18.11 20.65
CA ILE A 3 8.87 17.90 19.36
C ILE A 3 9.75 18.31 18.15
N GLU A 4 10.53 19.39 18.30
CA GLU A 4 11.47 19.88 17.28
C GLU A 4 12.66 18.94 17.08
N GLU A 5 13.19 18.36 18.17
CA GLU A 5 14.27 17.37 18.10
C GLU A 5 13.83 16.11 17.35
N ILE A 6 12.58 15.67 17.59
CA ILE A 6 12.01 14.51 16.89
C ILE A 6 11.90 14.81 15.40
N LYS A 7 11.42 16.00 15.03
CA LYS A 7 11.32 16.41 13.62
C LYS A 7 12.69 16.38 12.94
N ILE A 8 13.70 17.02 13.52
CA ILE A 8 15.06 17.06 12.95
C ILE A 8 15.59 15.63 12.77
N PHE A 9 15.46 14.80 13.81
CA PHE A 9 15.88 13.40 13.76
C PHE A 9 15.17 12.62 12.65
N LEU A 10 13.85 12.75 12.53
CA LEU A 10 13.09 12.05 11.49
C LEU A 10 13.42 12.58 10.09
N ASP A 11 13.63 13.88 9.91
CA ASP A 11 14.07 14.47 8.63
C ASP A 11 15.42 13.91 8.18
N GLU A 12 16.38 13.74 9.11
CA GLU A 12 17.66 13.08 8.82
C GLU A 12 17.48 11.61 8.40
N LYS A 13 16.63 10.87 9.11
CA LYS A 13 16.35 9.47 8.80
C LYS A 13 15.60 9.32 7.47
N VAL A 14 14.70 10.23 7.13
CA VAL A 14 14.06 10.28 5.80
C VAL A 14 15.12 10.45 4.71
N LYS A 15 16.05 11.39 4.87
CA LYS A 15 17.15 11.57 3.88
C LYS A 15 18.03 10.33 3.73
N LYS A 16 18.29 9.62 4.84
CA LYS A 16 19.08 8.38 4.86
C LYS A 16 18.37 7.22 4.15
N TYR A 17 17.06 7.06 4.34
CA TYR A 17 16.33 5.87 3.91
C TYR A 17 15.51 6.04 2.64
N ASN A 18 15.01 7.23 2.35
CA ASN A 18 14.28 7.52 1.10
C ASN A 18 15.28 7.79 -0.04
N GLN A 19 15.89 6.72 -0.54
CA GLN A 19 16.87 6.72 -1.62
C GLN A 19 16.70 5.45 -2.48
N PRO A 20 17.17 5.42 -3.75
CA PRO A 20 16.98 4.28 -4.65
C PRO A 20 17.40 2.92 -4.08
N ALA A 21 18.42 2.90 -3.20
CA ALA A 21 18.85 1.68 -2.52
C ALA A 21 17.75 1.01 -1.66
N PHE A 22 16.71 1.75 -1.26
CA PHE A 22 15.54 1.22 -0.57
C PHE A 22 14.77 0.20 -1.41
N ILE A 23 14.78 0.35 -2.74
CA ILE A 23 13.94 -0.43 -3.65
C ILE A 23 14.34 -1.91 -3.62
N ALA A 24 15.63 -2.22 -3.68
CA ALA A 24 16.14 -3.57 -3.96
C ALA A 24 15.58 -4.66 -3.02
N ASP A 25 15.42 -4.34 -1.75
CA ASP A 25 14.93 -5.28 -0.73
C ASP A 25 13.46 -5.03 -0.33
N ASP A 26 12.82 -3.97 -0.82
CA ASP A 26 11.45 -3.65 -0.47
C ASP A 26 10.46 -4.25 -1.48
N PRO A 27 9.24 -4.65 -1.07
CA PRO A 27 8.20 -5.11 -1.99
C PRO A 27 7.93 -4.17 -3.17
N ILE A 28 8.17 -2.86 -3.03
CA ILE A 28 8.06 -1.89 -4.13
C ILE A 28 8.98 -2.21 -5.32
N SER A 29 10.02 -3.03 -5.15
CA SER A 29 10.86 -3.53 -6.27
C SER A 29 10.07 -4.24 -7.36
N ILE A 30 8.96 -4.91 -7.02
CA ILE A 30 8.20 -5.72 -7.97
C ILE A 30 7.44 -4.83 -8.96
N PRO A 31 6.69 -3.80 -8.53
CA PRO A 31 6.11 -2.83 -9.47
C PRO A 31 7.14 -2.05 -10.30
N HIS A 32 8.37 -1.85 -9.78
CA HIS A 32 9.47 -1.21 -10.53
C HIS A 32 9.98 -2.03 -11.72
N LEU A 33 9.52 -3.28 -11.89
CA LEU A 33 9.79 -4.09 -13.08
C LEU A 33 8.99 -3.62 -14.31
N PHE A 34 8.01 -2.73 -14.14
CA PHE A 34 7.09 -2.31 -15.17
C PHE A 34 7.22 -0.81 -15.47
N SER A 35 6.85 -0.42 -16.68
CA SER A 35 6.85 0.97 -17.16
C SER A 35 5.46 1.48 -17.53
N LYS A 36 4.55 0.58 -17.92
CA LYS A 36 3.16 0.90 -18.19
C LYS A 36 2.41 1.16 -16.87
N LYS A 37 1.67 2.27 -16.81
CA LYS A 37 0.93 2.71 -15.62
C LYS A 37 0.03 1.61 -15.06
N GLU A 38 -0.77 0.97 -15.90
CA GLU A 38 -1.74 -0.04 -15.47
C GLU A 38 -1.04 -1.29 -14.91
N ASP A 39 0.11 -1.68 -15.49
CA ASP A 39 0.90 -2.81 -14.98
C ASP A 39 1.51 -2.47 -13.61
N ILE A 40 2.02 -1.25 -13.44
CA ILE A 40 2.53 -0.75 -12.16
C ILE A 40 1.42 -0.75 -11.11
N GLU A 41 0.24 -0.23 -11.43
CA GLU A 41 -0.90 -0.16 -10.51
C GLU A 41 -1.36 -1.55 -10.04
N ILE A 42 -1.55 -2.49 -10.98
CA ILE A 42 -1.97 -3.86 -10.67
C ILE A 42 -0.91 -4.59 -9.86
N ALA A 43 0.35 -4.51 -10.28
CA ALA A 43 1.46 -5.13 -9.55
C ALA A 43 1.55 -4.54 -8.14
N ALA A 44 1.52 -3.21 -8.00
CA ALA A 44 1.62 -2.52 -6.72
C ALA A 44 0.49 -2.90 -5.77
N PHE A 45 -0.76 -2.94 -6.27
CA PHE A 45 -1.90 -3.32 -5.45
C PHE A 45 -1.81 -4.79 -4.98
N MET A 46 -1.47 -5.72 -5.88
CA MET A 46 -1.33 -7.14 -5.54
C MET A 46 -0.17 -7.38 -4.57
N VAL A 47 0.97 -6.74 -4.79
CA VAL A 47 2.16 -6.83 -3.93
C VAL A 47 1.86 -6.24 -2.56
N ALA A 48 1.26 -5.05 -2.49
CA ALA A 48 0.89 -4.43 -1.22
C ALA A 48 -0.13 -5.29 -0.45
N THR A 49 -1.05 -5.94 -1.17
CA THR A 49 -2.00 -6.89 -0.58
C THR A 49 -1.26 -8.00 0.16
N ILE A 50 -0.22 -8.60 -0.43
CA ILE A 50 0.55 -9.72 0.14
C ILE A 50 1.75 -9.33 1.02
N ALA A 51 2.00 -8.03 1.23
CA ALA A 51 3.16 -7.53 1.97
C ALA A 51 3.06 -7.69 3.50
N TRP A 52 2.99 -8.94 3.99
CA TRP A 52 3.03 -9.27 5.41
C TRP A 52 3.82 -10.54 5.75
N GLY A 53 4.79 -10.42 6.64
CA GLY A 53 5.66 -11.52 7.04
C GLY A 53 7.10 -11.29 6.63
N ARG A 54 7.83 -12.40 6.47
CA ARG A 54 9.23 -12.37 6.05
C ARG A 54 9.37 -11.81 4.64
N ARG A 55 10.23 -10.79 4.51
CA ARG A 55 10.50 -10.03 3.28
C ARG A 55 10.90 -10.91 2.10
N ASP A 56 11.80 -11.87 2.31
CA ASP A 56 12.25 -12.82 1.28
C ASP A 56 11.10 -13.66 0.72
N LEU A 57 10.16 -14.08 1.57
CA LEU A 57 8.98 -14.85 1.14
C LEU A 57 7.95 -13.96 0.43
N ILE A 58 7.82 -12.69 0.83
CA ILE A 58 6.96 -11.72 0.13
C ILE A 58 7.47 -11.54 -1.30
N LEU A 59 8.75 -11.23 -1.47
CA LEU A 59 9.36 -11.02 -2.79
C LEU A 59 9.25 -12.28 -3.66
N LYS A 60 9.57 -13.46 -3.12
CA LYS A 60 9.42 -14.73 -3.86
C LYS A 60 7.98 -14.96 -4.34
N SER A 61 6.99 -14.70 -3.48
CA SER A 61 5.58 -14.88 -3.82
C SER A 61 5.10 -13.85 -4.84
N ALA A 62 5.49 -12.59 -4.68
CA ALA A 62 5.19 -11.52 -5.61
C ALA A 62 5.79 -11.77 -7.00
N SER A 63 7.06 -12.18 -7.08
CA SER A 63 7.69 -12.55 -8.35
C SER A 63 6.99 -13.74 -9.01
N ASN A 64 6.60 -14.76 -8.23
CA ASN A 64 5.82 -15.88 -8.76
C ASN A 64 4.45 -15.43 -9.29
N LEU A 65 3.78 -14.49 -8.61
CA LEU A 65 2.53 -13.92 -9.10
C LEU A 65 2.75 -13.18 -10.43
N MET A 66 3.78 -12.34 -10.54
CA MET A 66 4.09 -11.64 -11.80
C MET A 66 4.42 -12.61 -12.93
N ARG A 67 5.07 -13.74 -12.64
CA ARG A 67 5.30 -14.83 -13.60
C ARG A 67 3.99 -15.46 -14.09
N ILE A 68 3.06 -15.75 -13.18
CA ILE A 68 1.71 -16.27 -13.54
C ILE A 68 0.98 -15.26 -14.43
N LEU A 69 1.11 -13.96 -14.13
CA LEU A 69 0.58 -12.88 -14.95
C LEU A 69 1.41 -12.59 -16.21
N LYS A 70 2.33 -13.49 -16.60
CA LYS A 70 3.20 -13.41 -17.79
C LYS A 70 3.99 -12.10 -17.90
N HIS A 71 4.29 -11.46 -16.77
CA HIS A 71 4.87 -10.12 -16.70
C HIS A 71 4.12 -9.06 -17.52
N GLN A 72 2.81 -9.26 -17.71
CA GLN A 72 1.91 -8.30 -18.35
C GLN A 72 0.59 -8.24 -17.57
N PRO A 73 0.60 -7.76 -16.31
CA PRO A 73 -0.57 -7.79 -15.43
C PRO A 73 -1.85 -7.23 -16.05
N TYR A 74 -1.78 -6.09 -16.73
CA TYR A 74 -2.95 -5.48 -17.37
C TYR A 74 -3.44 -6.31 -18.54
N ASP A 75 -2.54 -6.77 -19.41
CA ASP A 75 -2.93 -7.62 -20.55
C ASP A 75 -3.60 -8.91 -20.06
N PHE A 76 -3.04 -9.55 -19.04
CA PHE A 76 -3.65 -10.71 -18.38
C PHE A 76 -5.08 -10.41 -17.91
N LEU A 77 -5.33 -9.27 -17.26
CA LEU A 77 -6.68 -8.94 -16.81
C LEU A 77 -7.68 -8.85 -17.97
N ILE A 78 -7.28 -8.31 -19.10
CA ILE A 78 -8.19 -8.03 -20.22
C ILE A 78 -8.36 -9.26 -21.12
N ASN A 79 -7.26 -9.96 -21.42
CA ASN A 79 -7.16 -10.92 -22.52
C ASN A 79 -6.91 -12.38 -22.08
N ALA A 80 -6.67 -12.66 -20.79
CA ALA A 80 -6.42 -14.03 -20.32
C ALA A 80 -7.57 -14.98 -20.65
N ASP A 81 -7.22 -16.13 -21.21
CA ASP A 81 -8.12 -17.26 -21.47
C ASP A 81 -8.27 -18.18 -20.25
N GLU A 82 -9.07 -19.23 -20.37
CA GLU A 82 -9.31 -20.17 -19.26
C GLU A 82 -8.03 -20.86 -18.78
N HIS A 83 -7.08 -21.18 -19.68
CA HIS A 83 -5.81 -21.82 -19.31
C HIS A 83 -4.93 -20.88 -18.48
N ASP A 84 -4.92 -19.60 -18.81
CA ASP A 84 -4.21 -18.57 -18.04
C ASP A 84 -4.77 -18.45 -16.61
N TRP A 85 -6.08 -18.55 -16.45
CA TRP A 85 -6.71 -18.55 -15.12
C TRP A 85 -6.41 -19.83 -14.33
N MET A 86 -6.19 -20.98 -14.98
CA MET A 86 -5.82 -22.22 -14.29
C MET A 86 -4.45 -22.14 -13.61
N GLU A 87 -3.51 -21.35 -14.14
CA GLU A 87 -2.19 -21.18 -13.48
C GLU A 87 -2.29 -20.55 -12.08
N LEU A 88 -3.36 -19.80 -11.79
CA LEU A 88 -3.61 -19.20 -10.47
C LEU A 88 -4.10 -20.20 -9.42
N GLU A 89 -4.60 -21.38 -9.82
CA GLU A 89 -5.20 -22.36 -8.90
C GLU A 89 -4.21 -22.86 -7.83
N ASN A 90 -2.92 -22.82 -8.14
CA ASN A 90 -1.84 -23.23 -7.24
C ASN A 90 -1.21 -22.05 -6.48
N PHE A 91 -1.69 -20.83 -6.69
CA PHE A 91 -1.14 -19.67 -5.99
C PHE A 91 -1.51 -19.70 -4.50
N TYR A 92 -0.50 -19.59 -3.65
CA TYR A 92 -0.72 -19.54 -2.20
C TYR A 92 0.38 -18.74 -1.52
N TYR A 93 -0.04 -17.82 -0.65
CA TYR A 93 0.83 -17.08 0.24
C TYR A 93 0.19 -16.92 1.61
N ARG A 94 0.64 -17.75 2.57
CA ARG A 94 0.16 -17.71 3.96
C ARG A 94 -1.37 -17.85 4.00
N THR A 95 -2.11 -16.81 4.40
CA THR A 95 -3.59 -16.89 4.43
C THR A 95 -4.26 -16.45 3.12
N PHE A 96 -3.49 -15.94 2.15
CA PHE A 96 -3.94 -15.61 0.81
C PHE A 96 -3.87 -16.85 -0.08
N SER A 97 -5.02 -17.30 -0.56
CA SER A 97 -5.12 -18.50 -1.41
C SER A 97 -5.39 -18.15 -2.86
N ALA A 98 -5.38 -19.16 -3.73
CA ALA A 98 -5.81 -19.07 -5.10
C ALA A 98 -7.22 -18.48 -5.24
N VAL A 99 -8.16 -18.86 -4.36
CA VAL A 99 -9.52 -18.28 -4.34
C VAL A 99 -9.47 -16.76 -4.14
N ASP A 100 -8.61 -16.28 -3.24
CA ASP A 100 -8.46 -14.86 -2.98
C ASP A 100 -7.75 -14.15 -4.16
N GLY A 101 -6.71 -14.76 -4.72
CA GLY A 101 -5.98 -14.23 -5.88
C GLY A 101 -6.84 -14.11 -7.14
N THR A 102 -7.56 -15.17 -7.48
CA THR A 102 -8.50 -15.20 -8.60
C THR A 102 -9.60 -14.15 -8.42
N TYR A 103 -10.16 -14.03 -7.22
CA TYR A 103 -11.13 -12.97 -6.94
C TYR A 103 -10.53 -11.59 -7.13
N PHE A 104 -9.36 -11.32 -6.54
CA PHE A 104 -8.71 -10.02 -6.62
C PHE A 104 -8.45 -9.59 -8.07
N LEU A 105 -7.94 -10.51 -8.91
CA LEU A 105 -7.68 -10.21 -10.32
C LEU A 105 -8.98 -10.03 -11.11
N LYS A 106 -10.03 -10.83 -10.86
CA LYS A 106 -11.35 -10.62 -11.49
C LYS A 106 -11.98 -9.29 -11.08
N ALA A 107 -11.89 -8.91 -9.81
CA ALA A 107 -12.37 -7.62 -9.31
C ALA A 107 -11.59 -6.46 -9.94
N LEU A 108 -10.27 -6.58 -10.08
CA LEU A 108 -9.47 -5.60 -10.81
C LEU A 108 -9.90 -5.50 -12.27
N ARG A 109 -10.10 -6.62 -12.98
CA ARG A 109 -10.62 -6.62 -14.35
C ARG A 109 -11.90 -5.80 -14.46
N ARG A 110 -12.87 -6.01 -13.55
CA ARG A 110 -14.11 -5.23 -13.48
C ARG A 110 -13.85 -3.75 -13.24
N ILE A 111 -12.97 -3.40 -12.30
CA ILE A 111 -12.60 -2.00 -12.01
C ILE A 111 -11.97 -1.31 -13.24
N TYR A 112 -11.09 -1.98 -13.96
CA TYR A 112 -10.48 -1.43 -15.16
C TYR A 112 -11.46 -1.26 -16.32
N LEU A 113 -12.42 -2.19 -16.47
CA LEU A 113 -13.43 -2.13 -17.55
C LEU A 113 -14.60 -1.18 -17.23
N GLU A 114 -15.03 -1.09 -15.97
CA GLU A 114 -16.28 -0.41 -15.57
C GLU A 114 -16.03 0.93 -14.88
N HIS A 115 -14.87 1.12 -14.23
CA HIS A 115 -14.56 2.31 -13.44
C HIS A 115 -13.34 3.10 -13.94
N GLY A 116 -12.70 2.67 -15.03
CA GLY A 116 -11.52 3.35 -15.59
C GLY A 116 -10.22 3.13 -14.81
N GLY A 117 -10.13 2.06 -14.03
CA GLY A 117 -8.92 1.67 -13.32
C GLY A 117 -8.86 2.12 -11.86
N LEU A 118 -7.75 1.78 -11.19
CA LEU A 118 -7.59 2.03 -9.75
C LEU A 118 -7.53 3.52 -9.44
N GLU A 119 -6.77 4.31 -10.21
CA GLU A 119 -6.68 5.77 -9.99
C GLU A 119 -8.07 6.41 -10.02
N SER A 120 -8.84 6.13 -11.07
CA SER A 120 -10.18 6.70 -11.27
C SER A 120 -11.11 6.37 -10.10
N LEU A 121 -11.13 5.12 -9.65
CA LEU A 121 -11.95 4.67 -8.52
C LEU A 121 -11.55 5.34 -7.19
N PHE A 122 -10.25 5.48 -6.92
CA PHE A 122 -9.79 6.20 -5.73
C PHE A 122 -10.05 7.71 -5.83
N MET A 123 -9.94 8.29 -7.03
CA MET A 123 -10.22 9.70 -7.28
C MET A 123 -11.68 10.05 -7.00
N ASP A 124 -12.60 9.24 -7.50
CA ASP A 124 -14.04 9.44 -7.29
C ASP A 124 -14.36 9.47 -5.78
N GLY A 125 -13.89 8.47 -5.04
CA GLY A 125 -14.06 8.47 -3.58
C GLY A 125 -13.36 9.65 -2.90
N TYR A 126 -12.15 10.01 -3.33
CA TYR A 126 -11.41 11.12 -2.72
C TYR A 126 -12.14 12.47 -2.90
N GLN A 127 -12.70 12.74 -4.08
CA GLN A 127 -13.47 13.96 -4.35
C GLN A 127 -14.77 14.04 -3.54
N ASN A 128 -15.36 12.89 -3.19
CA ASN A 128 -16.63 12.83 -2.45
C ASN A 128 -16.48 12.83 -0.92
N GLY A 129 -15.27 12.65 -0.37
CA GLY A 129 -15.11 12.59 1.08
C GLY A 129 -13.68 12.44 1.62
N GLY A 130 -12.67 12.76 0.81
CA GLY A 130 -11.26 12.65 1.17
C GLY A 130 -10.76 11.20 1.24
N LEU A 131 -9.50 11.01 1.67
CA LEU A 131 -8.81 9.74 1.51
C LEU A 131 -9.44 8.57 2.29
N LYS A 132 -9.93 8.82 3.51
CA LYS A 132 -10.62 7.78 4.29
C LYS A 132 -11.90 7.31 3.59
N TYR A 133 -12.66 8.23 2.98
CA TYR A 133 -13.82 7.87 2.20
C TYR A 133 -13.40 7.08 0.96
N ALA A 134 -12.36 7.52 0.23
CA ALA A 134 -11.81 6.81 -0.93
C ALA A 134 -11.46 5.35 -0.64
N ILE A 135 -10.78 5.08 0.49
CA ILE A 135 -10.46 3.70 0.91
C ILE A 135 -11.73 2.88 1.19
N SER A 136 -12.74 3.50 1.80
CA SER A 136 -13.99 2.81 2.10
C SER A 136 -14.85 2.58 0.85
N HIS A 137 -14.87 3.55 -0.08
CA HIS A 137 -15.55 3.47 -1.37
C HIS A 137 -14.91 2.39 -2.23
N PHE A 138 -13.57 2.39 -2.34
CA PHE A 138 -12.81 1.33 -2.99
C PHE A 138 -13.19 -0.04 -2.43
N ARG A 139 -13.22 -0.21 -1.09
CA ARG A 139 -13.62 -1.48 -0.47
C ARG A 139 -15.02 -1.90 -0.93
N ASP A 140 -15.98 -0.98 -0.87
CA ASP A 140 -17.38 -1.28 -1.12
C ASP A 140 -17.57 -1.71 -2.60
N VAL A 141 -16.94 -1.01 -3.55
CA VAL A 141 -16.94 -1.40 -4.97
C VAL A 141 -16.19 -2.71 -5.19
N PHE A 142 -14.96 -2.83 -4.67
CA PHE A 142 -14.11 -4.01 -4.86
C PHE A 142 -14.76 -5.29 -4.37
N LEU A 143 -15.55 -5.24 -3.29
CA LEU A 143 -16.26 -6.40 -2.73
C LEU A 143 -17.66 -6.62 -3.31
N SER A 144 -18.16 -5.72 -4.16
CA SER A 144 -19.51 -5.82 -4.73
C SER A 144 -19.64 -6.91 -5.80
N PHE A 145 -18.52 -7.38 -6.36
CA PHE A 145 -18.47 -8.40 -7.41
C PHE A 145 -18.58 -9.84 -6.89
N ASP A 146 -19.51 -10.12 -5.97
CA ASP A 146 -19.72 -11.45 -5.36
C ASP A 146 -18.48 -12.03 -4.65
N ALA A 147 -17.87 -11.23 -3.77
CA ALA A 147 -16.68 -11.63 -3.02
C ALA A 147 -16.92 -12.88 -2.16
N PRO A 148 -16.02 -13.89 -2.20
CA PRO A 148 -16.03 -14.96 -1.21
C PRO A 148 -15.84 -14.38 0.19
N GLN A 149 -16.63 -14.83 1.17
CA GLN A 149 -16.57 -14.29 2.54
C GLN A 149 -15.17 -14.34 3.16
N ARG A 150 -14.36 -15.36 2.84
CA ARG A 150 -12.97 -15.48 3.28
C ARG A 150 -12.08 -14.34 2.79
N THR A 151 -12.40 -13.75 1.64
CA THR A 151 -11.59 -12.76 0.94
C THR A 151 -11.75 -11.37 1.55
N HIS A 152 -12.86 -11.11 2.24
CA HIS A 152 -13.16 -9.82 2.88
C HIS A 152 -12.09 -9.36 3.89
N LYS A 153 -11.33 -10.29 4.49
CA LYS A 153 -10.25 -10.01 5.46
C LYS A 153 -8.98 -9.46 4.79
N HIS A 154 -8.83 -9.63 3.48
CA HIS A 154 -7.66 -9.16 2.74
C HIS A 154 -7.79 -7.70 2.30
N VAL A 155 -9.02 -7.20 2.17
CA VAL A 155 -9.31 -5.79 1.94
C VAL A 155 -9.48 -5.10 3.30
N ALA A 156 -8.90 -3.93 3.52
CA ALA A 156 -9.03 -3.20 4.79
C ALA A 156 -10.46 -2.65 4.97
N ASN A 157 -10.95 -2.58 6.21
CA ASN A 157 -12.22 -1.93 6.54
C ASN A 157 -12.00 -0.80 7.54
N VAL A 158 -11.82 0.42 7.01
CA VAL A 158 -11.61 1.62 7.81
C VAL A 158 -12.85 2.01 8.63
N LYS A 159 -14.06 1.71 8.12
CA LYS A 159 -15.33 1.90 8.85
C LYS A 159 -15.41 1.01 10.11
N LYS A 160 -14.66 -0.10 10.15
CA LYS A 160 -14.51 -0.99 11.32
C LYS A 160 -13.18 -0.79 12.06
N GLY A 161 -12.50 0.33 11.84
CA GLY A 161 -11.30 0.72 12.60
C GLY A 161 -9.99 0.10 12.11
N SER A 162 -9.92 -0.59 10.98
CA SER A 162 -8.64 -1.08 10.44
C SER A 162 -7.66 0.08 10.21
N SER A 163 -6.38 -0.07 10.58
CA SER A 163 -5.32 0.90 10.26
C SER A 163 -5.05 1.01 8.74
N ALA A 164 -5.60 0.09 7.94
CA ALA A 164 -5.50 0.09 6.49
C ALA A 164 -4.05 0.09 5.95
N LYS A 165 -3.08 -0.39 6.74
CA LYS A 165 -1.64 -0.43 6.43
C LYS A 165 -1.32 -0.71 4.96
N ARG A 166 -1.87 -1.81 4.43
CA ARG A 166 -1.55 -2.30 3.07
C ARG A 166 -2.03 -1.35 1.99
N ILE A 167 -3.26 -0.84 2.10
CA ILE A 167 -3.76 0.10 1.11
C ILE A 167 -3.10 1.48 1.27
N ASN A 168 -2.77 1.90 2.49
CA ASN A 168 -1.99 3.10 2.72
C ASN A 168 -0.59 2.99 2.07
N MET A 169 0.05 1.83 2.16
CA MET A 169 1.34 1.56 1.51
C MET A 169 1.24 1.66 -0.02
N PHE A 170 0.21 1.03 -0.60
CA PHE A 170 -0.10 1.14 -2.03
C PHE A 170 -0.34 2.61 -2.45
N LEU A 171 -1.16 3.34 -1.70
CA LEU A 171 -1.47 4.74 -1.99
C LEU A 171 -0.23 5.63 -1.87
N ARG A 172 0.65 5.38 -0.90
CA ARG A 172 1.95 6.05 -0.79
C ARG A 172 2.76 5.87 -2.08
N TRP A 173 2.88 4.64 -2.57
CA TRP A 173 3.61 4.35 -3.80
C TRP A 173 3.03 5.05 -5.02
N MET A 174 1.69 5.09 -5.16
CA MET A 174 1.04 5.64 -6.35
C MET A 174 0.94 7.16 -6.35
N VAL A 175 0.73 7.78 -5.19
CA VAL A 175 0.43 9.23 -5.09
C VAL A 175 1.67 10.06 -4.78
N ARG A 176 2.53 9.59 -3.88
CA ARG A 176 3.66 10.38 -3.40
C ARG A 176 4.73 10.49 -4.49
N ASN A 177 5.13 11.72 -4.80
CA ASN A 177 6.30 11.98 -5.65
C ASN A 177 7.45 12.45 -4.75
N ASP A 178 8.43 11.59 -4.57
CA ASP A 178 9.54 11.80 -3.64
C ASP A 178 10.77 12.50 -4.26
N ASN A 179 10.77 12.73 -5.57
CA ASN A 179 11.91 13.22 -6.36
C ASN A 179 13.21 12.40 -6.19
N LYS A 180 13.09 11.14 -5.74
CA LYS A 180 14.18 10.17 -5.58
C LYS A 180 13.96 8.92 -6.43
N GLY A 181 12.74 8.69 -6.90
CA GLY A 181 12.36 7.57 -7.74
C GLY A 181 12.05 6.30 -6.96
N VAL A 182 11.78 6.40 -5.64
CA VAL A 182 11.32 5.25 -4.85
C VAL A 182 9.82 5.10 -5.00
N ASP A 183 9.03 6.08 -4.52
CA ASP A 183 7.60 6.12 -4.81
C ASP A 183 7.36 6.61 -6.25
N PHE A 184 6.34 6.08 -6.93
CA PHE A 184 6.13 6.34 -8.36
C PHE A 184 5.48 7.70 -8.63
N GLY A 185 4.59 8.15 -7.74
CA GLY A 185 3.87 9.42 -7.90
C GLY A 185 3.08 9.53 -9.21
N LEU A 186 2.52 8.42 -9.71
CA LEU A 186 1.74 8.38 -10.94
C LEU A 186 0.41 9.13 -10.81
N TRP A 187 -0.22 9.08 -9.63
CA TRP A 187 -1.54 9.65 -9.39
C TRP A 187 -1.42 11.11 -9.00
N LYS A 188 -1.95 12.02 -9.82
CA LYS A 188 -1.75 13.47 -9.65
C LYS A 188 -2.91 14.21 -9.02
N GLY A 189 -4.10 13.61 -8.97
CA GLY A 189 -5.29 14.27 -8.41
C GLY A 189 -5.52 14.05 -6.90
N ILE A 190 -4.71 13.21 -6.25
CA ILE A 190 -4.73 13.04 -4.78
C ILE A 190 -3.50 13.72 -4.20
N SER A 191 -3.66 14.51 -3.15
CA SER A 191 -2.55 15.21 -2.51
C SER A 191 -1.74 14.28 -1.59
N ALA A 192 -0.41 14.39 -1.61
CA ALA A 192 0.47 13.71 -0.66
C ALA A 192 0.21 14.14 0.80
N ALA A 193 -0.28 15.37 1.01
CA ALA A 193 -0.67 15.90 2.32
C ALA A 193 -1.81 15.10 3.00
N ASP A 194 -2.64 14.44 2.18
CA ASP A 194 -3.79 13.66 2.66
C ASP A 194 -3.48 12.19 2.86
N LEU A 195 -2.31 11.72 2.42
CA LEU A 195 -1.88 10.34 2.60
C LEU A 195 -1.81 9.97 4.08
N LEU A 196 -2.11 8.71 4.35
CA LEU A 196 -2.10 8.14 5.69
C LEU A 196 -0.90 7.22 5.85
N LEU A 197 -0.30 7.22 7.06
CA LEU A 197 0.82 6.36 7.38
C LEU A 197 0.45 4.87 7.20
N PRO A 198 1.29 4.07 6.52
CA PRO A 198 1.22 2.61 6.51
C PRO A 198 1.53 1.95 7.87
N LEU A 199 0.76 2.27 8.90
CA LEU A 199 1.03 1.88 10.29
C LEU A 199 0.98 0.36 10.50
N ASP A 200 2.14 -0.20 10.82
CA ASP A 200 2.38 -1.59 11.21
C ASP A 200 2.98 -1.69 12.63
N LEU A 201 3.47 -2.89 13.00
CA LEU A 201 4.07 -3.11 14.32
C LEU A 201 5.36 -2.30 14.51
N HIS A 202 6.24 -2.24 13.50
CA HIS A 202 7.52 -1.53 13.59
C HIS A 202 7.31 -0.02 13.68
N THR A 203 6.60 0.55 12.72
CA THR A 203 6.26 1.98 12.69
C THR A 203 5.48 2.41 13.94
N GLY A 204 4.54 1.59 14.41
CA GLY A 204 3.79 1.84 15.65
C GLY A 204 4.66 1.81 16.90
N ASN A 205 5.61 0.87 17.00
CA ASN A 205 6.54 0.80 18.14
C ASN A 205 7.49 1.99 18.18
N VAL A 206 8.11 2.33 17.04
CA VAL A 206 8.98 3.50 16.93
C VAL A 206 8.22 4.79 17.25
N SER A 207 6.99 4.94 16.72
CA SER A 207 6.16 6.11 17.00
C SER A 207 5.83 6.25 18.49
N ARG A 208 5.59 5.14 19.20
CA ARG A 208 5.38 5.13 20.66
C ARG A 208 6.64 5.45 21.44
N HIS A 209 7.78 4.90 21.00
CA HIS A 209 9.07 5.18 21.62
C HIS A 209 9.44 6.66 21.52
N LEU A 210 9.15 7.29 20.37
CA LEU A 210 9.36 8.72 20.14
C LEU A 210 8.33 9.60 20.86
N GLY A 211 7.24 9.03 21.38
CA GLY A 211 6.17 9.77 22.06
C GLY A 211 5.19 10.49 21.13
N ILE A 212 5.24 10.23 19.82
CA ILE A 212 4.30 10.78 18.82
C ILE A 212 3.06 9.89 18.63
N LEU A 213 3.03 8.74 19.32
CA LEU A 213 1.88 7.85 19.41
C LEU A 213 1.72 7.36 20.85
N THR A 214 0.55 7.51 21.45
CA THR A 214 0.26 7.00 22.80
C THR A 214 -0.70 5.81 22.77
N ARG A 215 -1.58 5.74 21.76
CA ARG A 215 -2.52 4.62 21.61
C ARG A 215 -1.80 3.28 21.45
N LYS A 216 -2.19 2.30 22.28
CA LYS A 216 -1.60 0.95 22.28
C LYS A 216 -2.00 0.09 21.08
N GLN A 217 -3.21 0.27 20.56
CA GLN A 217 -3.72 -0.48 19.42
C GLN A 217 -3.17 0.09 18.10
N ASN A 218 -2.95 -0.76 17.11
CA ASN A 218 -2.66 -0.35 15.74
C ASN A 218 -3.96 -0.35 14.92
N ASP A 219 -4.76 0.70 15.10
CA ASP A 219 -6.04 0.89 14.42
C ASP A 219 -6.09 2.28 13.75
N MET A 220 -7.20 2.61 13.10
CA MET A 220 -7.33 3.89 12.37
C MET A 220 -7.10 5.10 13.29
N LYS A 221 -7.49 5.03 14.57
CA LYS A 221 -7.28 6.13 15.51
C LYS A 221 -5.80 6.35 15.80
N ALA A 222 -5.01 5.27 15.86
CA ALA A 222 -3.55 5.39 16.00
C ALA A 222 -2.90 6.00 14.74
N VAL A 223 -3.43 5.69 13.55
CA VAL A 223 -2.98 6.34 12.31
C VAL A 223 -3.28 7.84 12.37
N GLU A 224 -4.50 8.22 12.77
CA GLU A 224 -4.90 9.62 12.91
C GLU A 224 -4.02 10.37 13.92
N GLU A 225 -3.81 9.81 15.11
CA GLU A 225 -2.95 10.38 16.16
C GLU A 225 -1.51 10.64 15.67
N VAL A 226 -0.87 9.67 15.02
CA VAL A 226 0.48 9.86 14.48
C VAL A 226 0.47 10.91 13.37
N MET A 227 -0.52 10.85 12.47
CA MET A 227 -0.60 11.77 11.34
C MET A 227 -0.84 13.22 11.76
N GLU A 228 -1.51 13.49 12.88
CA GLU A 228 -1.61 14.84 13.46
C GLU A 228 -0.22 15.43 13.72
N THR A 229 0.66 14.64 14.34
CA THR A 229 2.04 15.06 14.60
C THR A 229 2.85 15.18 13.31
N LEU A 230 2.77 14.19 12.41
CA LEU A 230 3.56 14.22 11.17
C LEU A 230 3.18 15.39 10.24
N ARG A 231 1.92 15.84 10.26
CA ARG A 231 1.47 17.04 9.52
C ARG A 231 2.02 18.35 10.10
N ILE A 232 2.30 18.39 11.40
CA ILE A 232 3.02 19.53 11.99
C ILE A 232 4.46 19.55 11.48
N PHE A 233 5.09 18.37 11.34
CA PHE A 233 6.46 18.27 10.85
C PHE A 233 6.59 18.60 9.36
N ASP A 234 5.67 18.11 8.53
CA ASP A 234 5.61 18.45 7.11
C ASP A 234 4.14 18.42 6.63
N PRO A 235 3.51 19.59 6.44
CA PRO A 235 2.11 19.65 6.02
C PRO A 235 1.91 19.27 4.54
N LEU A 236 2.96 19.23 3.72
CA LEU A 236 2.86 18.93 2.29
C LEU A 236 3.15 17.46 1.98
N ASP A 237 4.05 16.84 2.74
CA ASP A 237 4.42 15.43 2.60
C ASP A 237 4.63 14.75 3.97
N PRO A 238 3.58 14.63 4.81
CA PRO A 238 3.69 14.04 6.14
C PRO A 238 4.02 12.54 6.08
N VAL A 239 3.63 11.85 5.02
CA VAL A 239 3.83 10.39 4.92
C VAL A 239 5.28 10.02 4.56
N LYS A 240 6.14 10.98 4.17
CA LYS A 240 7.58 10.74 3.96
C LYS A 240 8.25 10.10 5.17
N TYR A 241 7.77 10.42 6.38
CA TYR A 241 8.31 9.91 7.63
C TYR A 241 8.10 8.41 7.82
N ASP A 242 7.27 7.76 6.98
CA ASP A 242 7.22 6.30 6.91
C ASP A 242 8.59 5.68 6.66
N PHE A 243 9.41 6.28 5.77
CA PHE A 243 10.78 5.81 5.51
C PHE A 243 11.66 5.84 6.76
N ALA A 244 11.50 6.85 7.62
CA ALA A 244 12.21 6.94 8.88
C ALA A 244 11.68 5.93 9.91
N LEU A 245 10.37 5.97 10.18
CA LEU A 245 9.74 5.17 11.21
C LEU A 245 9.86 3.67 10.94
N PHE A 246 9.66 3.24 9.69
CA PHE A 246 9.79 1.84 9.29
C PHE A 246 11.24 1.37 9.38
N SER A 247 12.17 2.13 8.81
CA SER A 247 13.58 1.72 8.73
C SER A 247 14.27 1.72 10.10
N LEU A 248 13.89 2.62 11.02
CA LEU A 248 14.34 2.58 12.41
C LEU A 248 13.93 1.27 13.09
N GLY A 249 12.66 0.87 12.94
CA GLY A 249 12.13 -0.33 13.58
C GLY A 249 12.63 -1.64 12.97
N VAL A 250 13.04 -1.64 11.70
CA VAL A 250 13.58 -2.84 11.01
C VAL A 250 15.10 -2.94 11.13
N ASN A 251 15.83 -1.82 10.96
CA ASN A 251 17.29 -1.84 10.85
C ASN A 251 18.02 -1.44 12.13
N GLU A 252 17.41 -0.61 12.98
CA GLU A 252 18.07 -0.05 14.16
C GLU A 252 17.53 -0.64 15.48
N GLN A 253 16.58 -1.59 15.43
CA GLN A 253 15.93 -2.23 16.59
C GLN A 253 15.46 -1.20 17.65
N PHE A 254 15.01 -0.04 17.18
CA PHE A 254 14.54 1.08 17.99
C PHE A 254 13.20 0.79 18.68
#